data_AF-A0A7X0NXN3-F1
#
_entry.id   AF-A0A7X0NXN3-F1
#
_cell.length_a   1.000
_cell.length_b   1.000
_cell.length_c   1.000
_cell.angle_alpha   90.00
_cell.angle_beta   90.00
_cell.angle_gamma   90.00
#
_symmetry.space_group_name_H-M   'P 1'
#
loop_
_entity.id
_entity.type
_entity.pdbx_description
1 polymer ?
#
loop_
_entity_poly.entity_id
_entity_poly.type
_entity_poly.pdbx_seq_one_letter_code
_entity_poly.pdbx_strand_id
1 'polypeptide(L)'
;MMTGNGYKRCKCRQDGRELGARCPKLRRANGSWNPHHGTWHGKEEVPAGPDGKRIYLRLGGFATETELVAFYEAAGRLLDIPEPGPEGHEARMEILSMVKAAHRKRAPLPAHEELQRKFQAGQPLRSITFGEYWNRWVERRRQLKDIRKSSLIVYLCHHDVHFGEILDHVRLDRIFVSTVERVFTRIDEKNAEILAARRSEDPDVRKSVRGPGSPGPRQNSEYRPRSESCWPPSCANTWSPSMPPPW
;
A
#
# COMPACT_ATOMS: atom_id res chain seq x y z
N MET A 1 -20.09 -13.96 -16.57
CA MET A 1 -18.70 -14.31 -16.94
C MET A 1 -18.21 -13.26 -17.92
N MET A 2 -17.18 -12.49 -17.54
CA MET A 2 -16.60 -11.46 -18.42
C MET A 2 -15.75 -12.14 -19.49
N THR A 3 -16.22 -12.18 -20.73
CA THR A 3 -15.48 -12.77 -21.86
C THR A 3 -14.50 -11.76 -22.48
N GLY A 4 -14.74 -10.46 -22.25
CA GLY A 4 -13.95 -9.39 -22.83
C GLY A 4 -14.19 -9.34 -24.33
N ASN A 5 -15.28 -8.69 -24.76
CA ASN A 5 -15.63 -8.59 -26.18
C ASN A 5 -14.43 -8.11 -27.03
N GLY A 6 -13.77 -9.07 -27.68
CA GLY A 6 -12.41 -8.94 -28.19
C GLY A 6 -12.40 -8.36 -29.59
N TYR A 7 -11.60 -7.33 -29.81
CA TYR A 7 -11.42 -6.74 -31.13
C TYR A 7 -9.97 -6.30 -31.33
N LYS A 8 -9.49 -6.30 -32.57
CA LYS A 8 -8.15 -5.80 -32.87
C LYS A 8 -8.14 -4.30 -33.16
N ARG A 9 -7.07 -3.63 -32.73
CA ARG A 9 -6.66 -2.32 -33.26
C ARG A 9 -5.25 -2.42 -33.81
N CYS A 10 -4.97 -1.64 -34.84
CA CYS A 10 -3.61 -1.45 -35.36
C CYS A 10 -3.17 0.00 -35.17
N LYS A 11 -1.86 0.23 -35.30
CA LYS A 11 -1.24 1.57 -35.34
C LYS A 11 -0.83 1.99 -36.75
N CYS A 12 -1.30 1.29 -37.81
CA CYS A 12 -1.04 1.74 -39.18
C CYS A 12 -1.59 3.14 -39.40
N ARG A 13 -0.85 3.96 -40.15
CA ARG A 13 -1.24 5.34 -40.45
C ARG A 13 -1.51 5.52 -41.94
N GLN A 14 -2.48 6.37 -42.22
CA GLN A 14 -2.77 6.93 -43.54
C GLN A 14 -3.09 8.41 -43.33
N ASP A 15 -2.49 9.28 -44.14
CA ASP A 15 -2.68 10.75 -44.06
C ASP A 15 -2.46 11.31 -42.63
N GLY A 16 -1.42 10.79 -41.96
CA GLY A 16 -1.06 11.19 -40.59
C GLY A 16 -1.98 10.67 -39.48
N ARG A 17 -3.06 9.94 -39.80
CA ARG A 17 -4.03 9.42 -38.81
C ARG A 17 -3.93 7.90 -38.69
N GLU A 18 -4.10 7.40 -37.47
CA GLU A 18 -4.17 5.95 -37.24
C GLU A 18 -5.48 5.38 -37.80
N LEU A 19 -5.35 4.33 -38.61
CA LEU A 19 -6.49 3.63 -39.21
C LEU A 19 -7.32 2.88 -38.14
N GLY A 20 -6.66 2.42 -37.07
CA GLY A 20 -7.31 1.71 -35.97
C GLY A 20 -8.07 0.48 -36.48
N ALA A 21 -9.38 0.45 -36.23
CA ALA A 21 -10.28 -0.64 -36.63
C ALA A 21 -10.58 -0.66 -38.15
N ARG A 22 -10.37 0.44 -38.87
CA ARG A 22 -10.62 0.54 -40.32
C ARG A 22 -9.48 0.02 -41.18
N CYS A 23 -8.40 -0.46 -40.56
CA CYS A 23 -7.26 -0.93 -41.31
C CYS A 23 -7.60 -2.23 -42.06
N PRO A 24 -7.44 -2.26 -43.40
CA PRO A 24 -7.77 -3.44 -44.19
C PRO A 24 -6.90 -4.66 -43.83
N LYS A 25 -5.68 -4.43 -43.32
CA LYS A 25 -4.74 -5.49 -42.92
C LYS A 25 -5.18 -6.26 -41.67
N LEU A 26 -6.17 -5.76 -40.93
CA LEU A 26 -6.69 -6.43 -39.73
C LEU A 26 -7.50 -7.68 -40.06
N ARG A 27 -8.12 -7.74 -41.24
CA ARG A 27 -8.95 -8.87 -41.67
C ARG A 27 -8.31 -9.55 -42.87
N ARG A 28 -8.46 -10.87 -42.93
CA ARG A 28 -8.13 -11.65 -44.13
C ARG A 28 -9.29 -11.55 -45.14
N ALA A 29 -9.07 -12.02 -46.37
CA ALA A 29 -10.09 -12.03 -47.42
C ALA A 29 -11.38 -12.77 -46.99
N ASN A 30 -11.27 -13.78 -46.13
CA ASN A 30 -12.40 -14.53 -45.59
C ASN A 30 -13.07 -13.89 -44.36
N GLY A 31 -12.74 -12.64 -44.00
CA GLY A 31 -13.31 -11.92 -42.86
C GLY A 31 -12.75 -12.32 -41.48
N SER A 32 -11.93 -13.37 -41.38
CA SER A 32 -11.26 -13.72 -40.12
C SER A 32 -10.19 -12.69 -39.73
N TRP A 33 -9.86 -12.59 -38.44
CA TRP A 33 -8.80 -11.71 -37.98
C TRP A 33 -7.44 -12.18 -38.51
N ASN A 34 -6.61 -11.24 -38.98
CA ASN A 34 -5.24 -11.52 -39.35
C ASN A 34 -4.39 -11.68 -38.06
N PRO A 35 -3.81 -12.86 -37.76
CA PRO A 35 -3.04 -13.07 -36.54
C PRO A 35 -1.78 -12.20 -36.48
N HIS A 36 -1.18 -11.87 -37.63
CA HIS A 36 0.07 -11.11 -37.72
C HIS A 36 -0.13 -9.58 -37.75
N HIS A 37 -1.37 -9.09 -37.67
CA HIS A 37 -1.64 -7.67 -37.72
C HIS A 37 -2.52 -7.17 -36.58
N GLY A 38 -2.12 -6.04 -35.98
CA GLY A 38 -2.81 -5.43 -34.85
C GLY A 38 -2.66 -6.21 -33.53
N THR A 39 -3.05 -5.56 -32.44
CA THR A 39 -3.10 -6.14 -31.10
C THR A 39 -4.55 -6.31 -30.66
N TRP A 40 -4.80 -7.25 -29.76
CA TRP A 40 -6.12 -7.48 -29.19
C TRP A 40 -6.43 -6.46 -28.08
N HIS A 41 -7.67 -6.00 -28.07
CA HIS A 41 -8.25 -5.07 -27.10
C HIS A 41 -9.60 -5.60 -26.63
N GLY A 42 -9.89 -5.41 -25.35
CA GLY A 42 -11.15 -5.78 -24.73
C GLY A 42 -11.87 -4.55 -24.18
N LYS A 43 -13.19 -4.67 -24.07
CA LYS A 43 -14.02 -3.72 -23.34
C LYS A 43 -15.14 -4.52 -22.67
N GLU A 44 -15.21 -4.40 -21.36
CA GLU A 44 -16.26 -5.01 -20.57
C GLU A 44 -16.84 -3.97 -19.61
N GLU A 45 -18.14 -4.06 -19.35
CA GLU A 45 -18.84 -3.21 -18.39
C GLU A 45 -18.67 -3.79 -16.98
N VAL A 46 -18.44 -2.92 -16.02
CA VAL A 46 -18.34 -3.25 -14.59
C VAL A 46 -19.62 -2.75 -13.92
N PRO A 47 -20.16 -3.46 -12.90
CA PRO A 47 -21.31 -2.97 -12.15
C PRO A 47 -21.18 -1.50 -11.76
N ALA A 48 -22.24 -0.73 -12.04
CA ALA A 48 -22.28 0.71 -11.81
C ALA A 48 -22.24 1.04 -10.30
N GLY A 49 -21.77 2.25 -9.99
CA GLY A 49 -21.80 2.76 -8.62
C GLY A 49 -23.14 3.39 -8.24
N PRO A 50 -23.21 3.99 -7.04
CA PRO A 50 -24.40 4.69 -6.55
C PRO A 50 -24.86 5.82 -7.49
N ASP A 51 -23.94 6.42 -8.25
CA ASP A 51 -24.24 7.48 -9.22
C ASP A 51 -24.83 6.96 -10.54
N GLY A 52 -24.97 5.65 -10.69
CA GLY A 52 -25.52 4.99 -11.88
C GLY A 52 -24.65 5.13 -13.13
N LYS A 53 -23.43 5.68 -13.03
CA LYS A 53 -22.58 5.87 -14.20
C LYS A 53 -21.99 4.54 -14.65
N ARG A 54 -21.96 4.37 -15.98
CA ARG A 54 -21.37 3.19 -16.62
C ARG A 54 -19.86 3.20 -16.47
N ILE A 55 -19.32 2.14 -15.88
CA ILE A 55 -17.89 1.97 -15.65
C ILE A 55 -17.39 0.83 -16.53
N TYR A 56 -16.21 0.98 -17.11
CA TYR A 56 -15.66 -0.02 -18.02
C TYR A 56 -14.24 -0.45 -17.65
N LEU A 57 -13.99 -1.74 -17.82
CA LEU A 57 -12.65 -2.30 -17.96
C LEU A 57 -12.28 -2.33 -19.45
N ARG A 58 -11.47 -1.36 -19.87
CA ARG A 58 -10.95 -1.27 -21.24
C ARG A 58 -9.44 -1.40 -21.24
N LEU A 59 -8.94 -2.52 -21.74
CA LEU A 59 -7.52 -2.85 -21.83
C LEU A 59 -7.17 -3.36 -23.23
N GLY A 60 -5.90 -3.41 -23.55
CA GLY A 60 -5.42 -4.03 -24.78
C GLY A 60 -3.91 -4.15 -24.81
N GLY A 61 -3.41 -4.58 -25.97
CA GLY A 61 -2.02 -4.99 -26.12
C GLY A 61 -1.80 -6.48 -25.89
N PHE A 62 -2.86 -7.30 -25.94
CA PHE A 62 -2.74 -8.76 -25.92
C PHE A 62 -2.30 -9.26 -27.30
N ALA A 63 -1.48 -10.32 -27.33
CA ALA A 63 -0.97 -10.89 -28.56
C ALA A 63 -2.01 -11.80 -29.22
N THR A 64 -2.78 -12.53 -28.41
CA THR A 64 -3.82 -13.46 -28.87
C THR A 64 -5.19 -13.16 -28.28
N GLU A 65 -6.24 -13.69 -28.91
CA GLU A 65 -7.61 -13.63 -28.36
C GLU A 65 -7.71 -14.42 -27.07
N THR A 66 -7.06 -15.60 -27.03
CA THR A 66 -7.02 -16.47 -25.87
C THR A 66 -6.40 -15.77 -24.65
N GLU A 67 -5.29 -15.05 -24.83
CA GLU A 67 -4.70 -14.23 -23.75
C GLU A 67 -5.67 -13.17 -23.24
N LEU A 68 -6.38 -12.50 -24.14
CA LEU A 68 -7.37 -11.49 -23.79
C LEU A 68 -8.51 -12.11 -22.98
N VAL A 69 -9.09 -13.20 -23.47
CA VAL A 69 -10.23 -13.88 -22.82
C VAL A 69 -9.80 -14.36 -21.43
N ALA A 70 -8.67 -15.05 -21.32
CA ALA A 70 -8.15 -15.54 -20.05
C ALA A 70 -7.90 -14.40 -19.04
N PHE A 71 -7.37 -13.26 -19.51
CA PHE A 71 -7.18 -12.09 -18.66
C PHE A 71 -8.52 -11.52 -18.16
N TYR A 72 -9.50 -11.35 -19.06
CA TYR A 72 -10.80 -10.77 -18.71
C TYR A 72 -11.63 -11.68 -17.80
N GLU A 73 -11.55 -13.01 -17.98
CA GLU A 73 -12.15 -13.97 -17.07
C GLU A 73 -11.53 -13.89 -15.67
N ALA A 74 -10.20 -13.84 -15.58
CA ALA A 74 -9.51 -13.71 -14.31
C ALA A 74 -9.81 -12.36 -13.62
N ALA A 75 -9.81 -11.27 -14.39
CA ALA A 75 -10.19 -9.95 -13.90
C ALA A 75 -11.66 -9.91 -13.43
N GLY A 76 -12.56 -10.61 -14.14
CA GLY A 76 -13.96 -10.73 -13.76
C GLY A 76 -14.14 -11.42 -12.42
N ARG A 77 -13.48 -12.56 -12.20
CA ARG A 77 -13.50 -13.24 -10.90
C ARG A 77 -13.05 -12.32 -9.76
N LEU A 78 -12.02 -11.51 -9.96
CA LEU A 78 -11.59 -10.52 -8.96
C LEU A 78 -12.64 -9.43 -8.74
N LEU A 79 -13.20 -8.89 -9.82
CA LEU A 79 -14.20 -7.83 -9.73
C LEU A 79 -15.50 -8.32 -9.10
N ASP A 80 -15.79 -9.62 -9.17
CA ASP A 80 -16.96 -10.26 -8.57
C ASP A 80 -16.79 -10.58 -7.06
N ILE A 81 -15.61 -10.33 -6.46
CA ILE A 81 -15.38 -10.53 -5.02
C ILE A 81 -16.36 -9.71 -4.16
N PRO A 82 -16.52 -8.38 -4.38
CA PRO A 82 -17.50 -7.60 -3.63
C PRO A 82 -18.92 -7.82 -4.16
N GLU A 83 -19.89 -7.62 -3.29
CA GLU A 83 -21.31 -7.69 -3.56
C GLU A 83 -21.73 -6.66 -4.63
N PRO A 84 -22.68 -7.00 -5.51
CA PRO A 84 -23.20 -6.03 -6.47
C PRO A 84 -23.95 -4.90 -5.76
N GLY A 85 -23.89 -3.69 -6.33
CA GLY A 85 -24.57 -2.52 -5.79
C GLY A 85 -23.65 -1.56 -5.03
N PRO A 86 -24.23 -0.62 -4.27
CA PRO A 86 -23.49 0.51 -3.69
C PRO A 86 -22.52 0.09 -2.58
N GLU A 87 -22.84 -0.94 -1.80
CA GLU A 87 -22.03 -1.39 -0.66
C GLU A 87 -20.68 -1.99 -1.09
N GLY A 88 -20.66 -2.83 -2.13
CA GLY A 88 -19.43 -3.40 -2.69
C GLY A 88 -18.72 -2.49 -3.71
N HIS A 89 -19.27 -1.31 -4.01
CA HIS A 89 -18.76 -0.45 -5.09
C HIS A 89 -17.34 0.04 -4.83
N GLU A 90 -17.04 0.51 -3.62
CA GLU A 90 -15.72 1.07 -3.27
C GLU A 90 -14.62 0.01 -3.43
N ALA A 91 -14.81 -1.16 -2.81
CA ALA A 91 -13.92 -2.31 -2.94
C ALA A 91 -13.73 -2.73 -4.40
N ARG A 92 -14.81 -2.75 -5.19
CA ARG A 92 -14.75 -3.08 -6.62
C ARG A 92 -13.91 -2.07 -7.40
N MET A 93 -14.00 -0.78 -7.09
CA MET A 93 -13.18 0.26 -7.73
C MET A 93 -11.70 0.14 -7.35
N GLU A 94 -11.42 -0.24 -6.12
CA GLU A 94 -10.05 -0.53 -5.67
C GLU A 94 -9.45 -1.72 -6.44
N ILE A 95 -10.21 -2.83 -6.55
CA ILE A 95 -9.83 -4.03 -7.32
C ILE A 95 -9.66 -3.68 -8.80
N LEU A 96 -10.59 -2.92 -9.39
CA LEU A 96 -10.49 -2.45 -10.78
C LEU A 96 -9.20 -1.67 -11.02
N SER A 97 -8.82 -0.83 -10.06
CA SER A 97 -7.56 -0.08 -10.10
C SER A 97 -6.33 -1.00 -9.95
N MET A 98 -6.41 -2.09 -9.16
CA MET A 98 -5.36 -3.11 -9.06
C MET A 98 -5.17 -3.88 -10.38
N VAL A 99 -6.28 -4.31 -11.00
CA VAL A 99 -6.28 -4.99 -12.31
C VAL A 99 -5.63 -4.10 -13.38
N LYS A 100 -6.02 -2.82 -13.45
CA LYS A 100 -5.44 -1.86 -14.39
C LYS A 100 -3.95 -1.63 -14.15
N ALA A 101 -3.52 -1.57 -12.89
CA ALA A 101 -2.12 -1.38 -12.52
C ALA A 101 -1.25 -2.61 -12.86
N ALA A 102 -1.76 -3.82 -12.59
CA ALA A 102 -1.09 -5.08 -12.94
C ALA A 102 -0.87 -5.19 -14.46
N HIS A 103 -1.93 -4.94 -15.26
CA HIS A 103 -1.83 -4.95 -16.72
C HIS A 103 -0.80 -3.95 -17.25
N ARG A 104 -0.82 -2.70 -16.75
CA ARG A 104 0.13 -1.65 -17.15
C ARG A 104 1.58 -2.06 -16.89
N LYS A 105 1.83 -2.74 -15.78
CA LYS A 105 3.16 -3.21 -15.36
C LYS A 105 3.54 -4.58 -15.95
N ARG A 106 2.64 -5.23 -16.70
CA ARG A 106 2.78 -6.64 -17.13
C ARG A 106 3.08 -7.58 -15.96
N ALA A 107 2.49 -7.27 -14.80
CA ALA A 107 2.61 -8.06 -13.58
C ALA A 107 1.44 -9.06 -13.49
N PRO A 108 1.60 -10.18 -12.75
CA PRO A 108 0.49 -11.07 -12.48
C PRO A 108 -0.67 -10.34 -11.79
N LEU A 109 -1.90 -10.76 -12.07
CA LEU A 109 -3.07 -10.28 -11.36
C LEU A 109 -2.98 -10.70 -9.87
N PRO A 110 -3.60 -9.93 -8.96
CA PRO A 110 -3.70 -10.33 -7.56
C PRO A 110 -4.34 -11.73 -7.41
N ALA A 111 -3.90 -12.50 -6.41
CA ALA A 111 -4.46 -13.82 -6.14
C ALA A 111 -5.91 -13.69 -5.63
N HIS A 112 -6.84 -14.41 -6.28
CA HIS A 112 -8.26 -14.36 -5.95
C HIS A 112 -8.52 -14.71 -4.48
N GLU A 113 -8.03 -15.86 -4.02
CA GLU A 113 -8.24 -16.35 -2.65
C GLU A 113 -7.72 -15.38 -1.58
N GLU A 114 -6.58 -14.72 -1.83
CA GLU A 114 -6.01 -13.76 -0.89
C GLU A 114 -6.87 -12.50 -0.79
N LEU A 115 -7.30 -11.95 -1.93
CA LEU A 115 -8.15 -10.76 -1.97
C LEU A 115 -9.53 -11.07 -1.37
N GLN A 116 -10.10 -12.24 -1.67
CA GLN A 116 -11.37 -12.68 -1.10
C GLN A 116 -11.27 -12.82 0.42
N ARG A 117 -10.23 -13.49 0.93
CA ARG A 117 -9.99 -13.60 2.38
C ARG A 117 -9.85 -12.24 3.05
N LYS A 118 -9.09 -11.32 2.46
CA LYS A 118 -8.93 -9.95 2.98
C LYS A 118 -10.26 -9.20 3.01
N PHE A 119 -11.01 -9.26 1.91
CA PHE A 119 -12.32 -8.63 1.79
C PHE A 119 -13.29 -9.14 2.86
N GLN A 120 -13.42 -10.46 2.98
CA GLN A 120 -14.32 -11.11 3.96
C GLN A 120 -13.90 -10.84 5.41
N ALA A 121 -12.60 -10.68 5.68
CA ALA A 121 -12.09 -10.30 7.00
C ALA A 121 -12.17 -8.79 7.29
N GLY A 122 -12.72 -7.97 6.38
CA GLY A 122 -12.72 -6.50 6.49
C GLY A 122 -11.32 -5.88 6.49
N GLN A 123 -10.32 -6.62 6.01
CA GLN A 123 -8.95 -6.14 5.89
C GLN A 123 -8.79 -5.27 4.63
N PRO A 124 -7.93 -4.24 4.66
CA PRO A 124 -7.60 -3.47 3.47
C PRO A 124 -7.15 -4.36 2.30
N LEU A 125 -7.73 -4.16 1.11
CA LEU A 125 -7.39 -4.94 -0.09
C LEU A 125 -6.00 -4.60 -0.60
N ARG A 126 -5.60 -3.33 -0.47
CA ARG A 126 -4.22 -2.89 -0.55
C ARG A 126 -3.62 -2.73 0.82
N SER A 127 -2.33 -3.03 0.93
CA SER A 127 -1.59 -2.59 2.10
C SER A 127 -1.60 -1.06 2.15
N ILE A 128 -2.19 -0.54 3.22
CA ILE A 128 -2.01 0.84 3.66
C ILE A 128 -0.56 1.05 4.09
N THR A 129 -0.13 2.31 4.18
CA THR A 129 1.16 2.62 4.81
C THR A 129 1.10 2.41 6.32
N PHE A 130 2.26 2.26 6.96
CA PHE A 130 2.35 2.21 8.41
C PHE A 130 1.74 3.45 9.05
N GLY A 131 1.97 4.65 8.49
CA GLY A 131 1.43 5.90 9.04
C GLY A 131 -0.10 5.96 8.95
N GLU A 132 -0.68 5.51 7.83
CA GLU A 132 -2.14 5.39 7.69
C GLU A 132 -2.73 4.39 8.71
N TYR A 133 -2.08 3.24 8.89
CA TYR A 133 -2.45 2.26 9.90
C TYR A 133 -2.36 2.83 11.32
N TRP A 134 -1.23 3.48 11.63
CA TRP A 134 -0.93 4.04 12.93
C TRP A 134 -1.97 5.08 13.34
N ASN A 135 -2.30 6.01 12.44
CA ASN A 135 -3.30 7.03 12.70
C ASN A 135 -4.68 6.44 13.01
N ARG A 136 -5.11 5.42 12.23
CA ARG A 136 -6.36 4.69 12.48
C ARG A 136 -6.34 3.97 13.82
N TRP A 137 -5.21 3.34 14.17
CA TRP A 137 -5.05 2.64 15.45
C TRP A 137 -5.12 3.64 16.62
N VAL A 138 -4.42 4.76 16.54
CA VAL A 138 -4.43 5.83 17.56
C VAL A 138 -5.84 6.37 17.75
N GLU A 139 -6.55 6.70 16.67
CA GLU A 139 -7.92 7.20 16.73
C GLU A 139 -8.85 6.20 17.41
N ARG A 140 -8.77 4.92 17.01
CA ARG A 140 -9.55 3.85 17.62
C ARG A 140 -9.26 3.70 19.11
N ARG A 141 -8.01 3.77 19.57
CA ARG A 141 -7.67 3.70 21.01
C ARG A 141 -8.18 4.91 21.78
N ARG A 142 -8.18 6.10 21.17
CA ARG A 142 -8.79 7.31 21.77
C ARG A 142 -10.30 7.16 21.93
N GLN A 143 -10.97 6.52 20.97
CA GLN A 143 -12.42 6.27 21.01
C GLN A 143 -12.78 5.18 22.03
N LEU A 144 -12.13 4.02 21.97
CA LEU A 144 -12.42 2.88 22.84
C LEU A 144 -12.02 3.11 24.30
N LYS A 145 -10.99 3.95 24.55
CA LYS A 145 -10.44 4.23 25.89
C LYS A 145 -10.09 2.97 26.69
N ASP A 146 -9.70 1.92 25.98
CA ASP A 146 -9.33 0.61 26.51
C ASP A 146 -7.88 0.56 27.02
N ILE A 147 -7.10 1.61 26.77
CA ILE A 147 -5.74 1.80 27.28
C ILE A 147 -5.63 3.08 28.12
N ARG A 148 -4.77 3.05 29.14
CA ARG A 148 -4.48 4.24 29.97
C ARG A 148 -3.95 5.37 29.10
N LYS A 149 -4.42 6.59 29.36
CA LYS A 149 -4.00 7.79 28.61
C LYS A 149 -2.48 7.98 28.59
N SER A 150 -1.81 7.72 29.71
CA SER A 150 -0.36 7.81 29.80
C SER A 150 0.36 6.79 28.92
N SER A 151 -0.14 5.55 28.84
CA SER A 151 0.40 4.54 27.92
C SER A 151 0.26 4.97 26.45
N LEU A 152 -0.88 5.55 26.08
CA LEU A 152 -1.07 6.08 24.72
C LEU A 152 -0.11 7.24 24.42
N ILE A 153 0.15 8.13 25.37
CA ILE A 153 1.13 9.23 25.20
C ILE A 153 2.53 8.67 24.94
N VAL A 154 2.95 7.64 25.67
CA VAL A 154 4.26 7.00 25.46
C VAL A 154 4.35 6.38 24.07
N TYR A 155 3.30 5.71 23.59
CA TYR A 155 3.28 5.14 22.24
C TYR A 155 3.39 6.20 21.14
N LEU A 156 2.68 7.31 21.28
CA LEU A 156 2.78 8.45 20.36
C LEU A 156 4.21 9.03 20.37
N CYS A 157 4.80 9.19 21.55
CA CYS A 157 6.17 9.68 21.67
C CYS A 157 7.18 8.73 21.00
N HIS A 158 7.09 7.42 21.23
CA HIS A 158 7.97 6.45 20.57
C HIS A 158 7.82 6.48 19.05
N HIS A 159 6.58 6.61 18.57
CA HIS A 159 6.32 6.77 17.15
C HIS A 159 7.03 8.01 16.59
N ASP A 160 6.75 9.19 17.15
CA ASP A 160 7.24 10.46 16.62
C ASP A 160 8.78 10.57 16.71
N VAL A 161 9.39 9.97 17.74
CA VAL A 161 10.84 10.03 17.95
C VAL A 161 11.59 8.98 17.12
N HIS A 162 11.09 7.75 17.06
CA HIS A 162 11.86 6.61 16.55
C HIS A 162 11.35 6.09 15.20
N PHE A 163 10.04 5.91 15.05
CA PHE A 163 9.48 5.07 14.00
C PHE A 163 8.93 5.88 12.82
N GLY A 164 8.24 6.98 13.09
CA GLY A 164 7.41 7.70 12.12
C GLY A 164 8.20 8.19 10.91
N GLU A 165 9.39 8.78 11.15
CA GLU A 165 10.28 9.29 10.10
C GLU A 165 10.63 8.24 9.03
N ILE A 166 10.79 6.98 9.43
CA ILE A 166 11.21 5.90 8.52
C ILE A 166 10.01 5.07 8.04
N LEU A 167 9.11 4.72 8.95
CA LEU A 167 8.07 3.73 8.68
C LEU A 167 6.81 4.32 8.06
N ASP A 168 6.45 5.59 8.31
CA ASP A 168 5.13 6.13 7.93
C ASP A 168 4.81 6.04 6.45
N HIS A 169 5.84 6.10 5.61
CA HIS A 169 5.73 6.02 4.16
C HIS A 169 5.88 4.60 3.61
N VAL A 170 6.25 3.65 4.47
CA VAL A 170 6.43 2.24 4.10
C VAL A 170 5.08 1.55 4.15
N ARG A 171 4.77 0.77 3.11
CA ARG A 171 3.60 -0.10 3.12
C ARG A 171 3.75 -1.19 4.17
N LEU A 172 2.68 -1.45 4.93
CA LEU A 172 2.68 -2.46 5.99
C LEU A 172 3.16 -3.84 5.49
N ASP A 173 2.77 -4.23 4.26
CA ASP A 173 3.18 -5.48 3.60
C ASP A 173 4.63 -5.52 3.09
N ARG A 174 5.38 -4.44 3.29
CA ARG A 174 6.78 -4.27 2.90
C ARG A 174 7.68 -3.87 4.07
N ILE A 175 7.18 -3.98 5.30
CA ILE A 175 8.01 -3.84 6.49
C ILE A 175 8.77 -5.15 6.66
N PHE A 176 9.99 -5.16 6.14
CA PHE A 176 10.94 -6.26 6.32
C PHE A 176 11.99 -5.90 7.37
N VAL A 177 12.78 -6.88 7.81
CA VAL A 177 13.86 -6.69 8.79
C VAL A 177 14.80 -5.55 8.37
N SER A 178 15.15 -5.46 7.09
CA SER A 178 15.97 -4.36 6.56
C SER A 178 15.35 -2.97 6.72
N THR A 179 14.02 -2.86 6.68
CA THR A 179 13.32 -1.59 6.95
C THR A 179 13.40 -1.25 8.43
N VAL A 180 13.28 -2.24 9.31
CA VAL A 180 13.41 -2.07 10.76
C VAL A 180 14.85 -1.74 11.16
N GLU A 181 15.86 -2.33 10.51
CA GLU A 181 17.27 -1.97 10.71
C GLU A 181 17.53 -0.49 10.44
N ARG A 182 16.89 0.08 9.40
CA ARG A 182 17.00 1.52 9.10
C ARG A 182 16.46 2.41 10.22
N VAL A 183 15.46 1.94 10.98
CA VAL A 183 14.98 2.65 12.19
C VAL A 183 16.11 2.73 13.21
N PHE A 184 16.76 1.60 13.50
CA PHE A 184 17.86 1.56 14.46
C PHE A 184 19.05 2.38 14.00
N THR A 185 19.44 2.28 12.72
CA THR A 185 20.47 3.15 12.14
C THR A 185 20.13 4.62 12.32
N ARG A 186 18.88 5.03 12.08
CA ARG A 186 18.47 6.42 12.28
C ARG A 186 18.51 6.84 13.75
N ILE A 187 18.18 5.93 14.67
CA ILE A 187 18.32 6.17 16.11
C ILE A 187 19.80 6.40 16.47
N ASP A 188 20.70 5.57 15.93
CA ASP A 188 22.14 5.70 16.17
C ASP A 188 22.70 7.01 15.60
N GLU A 189 22.27 7.43 14.41
CA GLU A 189 22.60 8.73 13.81
C GLU A 189 22.13 9.89 14.71
N LYS A 190 20.87 9.90 15.15
CA LYS A 190 20.34 10.92 16.07
C LYS A 190 21.13 10.95 17.38
N ASN A 191 21.49 9.79 17.92
CA ASN A 191 22.30 9.70 19.13
C ASN A 191 23.71 10.26 18.91
N ALA A 192 24.33 9.97 17.76
CA ALA A 192 25.64 10.51 17.39
C ALA A 192 25.60 12.05 17.24
N GLU A 193 24.56 12.59 16.61
CA GLU A 193 24.30 14.04 16.51
C GLU A 193 24.20 14.68 17.90
N ILE A 194 23.40 14.09 18.81
CA ILE A 194 23.25 14.59 20.18
C ILE A 194 24.59 14.55 20.93
N LEU A 195 25.35 13.47 20.81
CA LEU A 195 26.65 13.32 21.45
C LEU A 195 27.68 14.32 20.89
N ALA A 196 27.66 14.58 19.59
CA ALA A 196 28.50 15.59 18.97
C ALA A 196 28.14 17.00 19.44
N ALA A 197 26.85 17.34 19.45
CA ALA A 197 26.36 18.63 19.94
C ALA A 197 26.71 18.87 21.42
N ARG A 198 26.67 17.83 22.26
CA ARG A 198 27.13 17.92 23.66
C ARG A 198 28.62 18.22 23.81
N ARG A 199 29.44 17.74 22.87
CA ARG A 199 30.89 18.00 22.81
C ARG A 199 31.22 19.34 22.13
N SER A 200 30.24 20.02 21.53
CA SER A 200 30.47 21.30 20.86
C SER A 200 30.97 22.36 21.85
N GLU A 201 31.91 23.18 21.40
CA GLU A 201 32.44 24.34 22.15
C GLU A 201 31.43 25.49 22.22
N ASP A 202 30.46 25.52 21.30
CA ASP A 202 29.39 26.50 21.27
C ASP A 202 28.35 26.24 22.39
N PRO A 203 28.17 27.18 23.35
CA PRO A 203 27.17 27.07 24.42
C PRO A 203 25.73 26.93 23.91
N ASP A 204 25.39 27.53 22.78
CA ASP A 204 24.04 27.51 22.23
C ASP A 204 23.74 26.17 21.53
N VAL A 205 24.75 25.56 20.89
CA VAL A 205 24.67 24.17 20.39
C VAL A 205 24.56 23.17 21.55
N ARG A 206 25.24 23.40 22.68
CA ARG A 206 25.05 22.55 23.87
C ARG A 206 23.67 22.71 24.50
N LYS A 207 23.10 23.92 24.48
CA LYS A 207 21.74 24.18 24.99
C LYS A 207 20.67 23.54 24.11
N SER A 208 20.85 23.49 22.79
CA SER A 208 19.85 22.94 21.86
C SER A 208 19.60 21.43 22.08
N VAL A 209 20.59 20.69 22.57
CA VAL A 209 20.49 19.26 22.90
C VAL A 209 20.36 18.99 24.41
N ARG A 210 20.10 20.03 25.20
CA ARG A 210 19.93 19.95 26.66
C ARG A 210 18.53 19.42 27.00
N GLY A 211 18.33 18.12 26.75
CA GLY A 211 17.21 17.29 27.17
C GLY A 211 17.69 16.05 27.95
N PRO A 212 16.77 15.28 28.57
CA PRO A 212 17.14 14.11 29.36
C PRO A 212 17.81 13.03 28.48
N GLY A 213 18.80 12.33 29.04
CA GLY A 213 19.91 11.66 28.35
C GLY A 213 19.58 10.70 27.19
N SER A 214 20.41 10.69 26.15
CA SER A 214 20.39 9.66 25.08
C SER A 214 20.61 8.26 25.65
N PRO A 215 19.90 7.22 25.17
CA PRO A 215 20.24 5.85 25.49
C PRO A 215 21.64 5.52 24.95
N GLY A 216 22.54 5.07 25.81
CA GLY A 216 23.88 4.63 25.41
C GLY A 216 23.82 3.37 24.53
N PRO A 217 24.92 3.05 23.81
CA PRO A 217 24.96 1.87 22.94
C PRO A 217 24.73 0.60 23.76
N ARG A 218 23.78 -0.26 23.36
CA ARG A 218 23.54 -1.57 23.98
C ARG A 218 23.79 -2.70 22.99
N GLN A 219 24.48 -3.73 23.50
CA GLN A 219 24.67 -5.03 22.87
C GLN A 219 23.34 -5.82 22.90
N ASN A 220 23.02 -6.47 21.78
CA ASN A 220 21.72 -7.08 21.44
C ASN A 220 21.35 -8.38 22.18
N SER A 221 21.82 -8.61 23.41
CA SER A 221 21.41 -9.79 24.17
C SER A 221 21.10 -9.40 25.61
N GLU A 222 19.87 -9.66 26.03
CA GLU A 222 19.40 -9.62 27.42
C GLU A 222 18.89 -8.25 27.93
N TYR A 223 17.56 -8.13 27.93
CA TYR A 223 16.79 -6.99 28.42
C TYR A 223 16.85 -6.94 29.96
N ARG A 224 17.65 -6.02 30.52
CA ARG A 224 17.53 -5.58 31.93
C ARG A 224 17.23 -4.07 31.98
N PRO A 225 16.14 -3.62 32.62
CA PRO A 225 15.75 -2.22 32.61
C PRO A 225 16.66 -1.39 33.53
N ARG A 226 17.03 -0.19 33.08
CA ARG A 226 17.63 0.87 33.91
C ARG A 226 16.60 2.00 34.07
N SER A 227 16.59 2.59 35.26
CA SER A 227 15.62 3.54 35.83
C SER A 227 15.38 4.85 35.06
N GLU A 228 14.10 5.07 34.74
CA GLU A 228 13.26 6.29 34.87
C GLU A 228 13.68 7.72 34.46
N SER A 229 14.93 8.06 34.14
CA SER A 229 15.29 9.50 34.09
C SER A 229 15.54 10.12 32.70
N CYS A 230 15.08 9.50 31.60
CA CYS A 230 15.61 9.83 30.26
C CYS A 230 14.58 10.28 29.19
N TRP A 231 13.43 10.91 29.49
CA TRP A 231 12.48 11.31 28.41
C TRP A 231 11.70 12.60 28.72
N PRO A 232 11.17 13.33 27.71
CA PRO A 232 10.57 14.66 27.87
C PRO A 232 9.51 14.72 28.98
N PRO A 233 9.27 15.90 29.60
CA PRO A 233 8.47 16.03 30.83
C PRO A 233 7.06 15.44 30.74
N SER A 234 6.49 15.34 29.53
CA SER A 234 5.17 14.76 29.27
C SER A 234 5.12 13.22 29.35
N CYS A 235 6.26 12.53 29.39
CA CYS A 235 6.37 11.08 29.30
C CYS A 235 6.99 10.42 30.54
N ALA A 236 7.37 11.19 31.56
CA ALA A 236 8.20 10.70 32.67
C ALA A 236 7.47 9.91 33.76
N ASN A 237 6.13 9.92 33.82
CA ASN A 237 5.40 9.23 34.88
C ASN A 237 4.42 8.19 34.32
N THR A 238 4.60 6.95 34.80
CA THR A 238 3.72 5.76 34.75
C THR A 238 4.16 4.65 33.78
N TRP A 239 5.05 3.79 34.23
CA TRP A 239 5.19 2.43 33.69
C TRP A 239 4.98 1.42 34.82
N SER A 240 4.07 0.46 34.63
CA SER A 240 3.90 -0.74 35.45
C SER A 240 3.87 -1.96 34.52
N PRO A 241 4.60 -3.04 34.82
CA PRO A 241 4.79 -4.15 33.90
C PRO A 241 3.64 -5.15 34.00
N SER A 242 2.72 -5.09 33.04
CA SER A 242 1.81 -6.21 32.77
C SER A 242 1.27 -6.08 31.36
N MET A 243 1.92 -6.76 30.41
CA MET A 243 1.37 -7.05 29.08
C MET A 243 1.35 -8.57 28.90
N PRO A 244 0.20 -9.16 28.53
CA PRO A 244 0.16 -10.52 27.98
C PRO A 244 0.51 -10.49 26.48
N PRO A 245 0.97 -11.63 25.90
CA PRO A 245 1.38 -11.69 24.51
C PRO A 245 0.17 -11.60 23.56
N PRO A 246 0.29 -10.92 22.39
CA PRO A 246 -0.77 -10.90 21.40
C PRO A 246 -0.69 -12.13 20.51
N TRP A 247 -1.80 -12.87 20.45
CA TRP A 247 -2.23 -13.62 19.27
C TRP A 247 -3.13 -12.72 18.43
#